data_AF-A0A2V7LP22-F1
#
_entry.id   AF-A0A2V7LP22-F1
#
_cell.length_a   1.000
_cell.length_b   1.000
_cell.length_c   1.000
_cell.angle_alpha   90.00
_cell.angle_beta   90.00
_cell.angle_gamma   90.00
#
_symmetry.space_group_name_H-M   'P 1'
#
loop_
_entity.id
_entity.type
_entity.pdbx_description
1 polymer ?
#
loop_
_entity_poly.entity_id
_entity_poly.type
_entity_poly.pdbx_seq_one_letter_code
_entity_poly.pdbx_strand_id
1 'polypeptide(L)'
;MTHRRGLLAAGISLVLAAAGCHEDDLIRPPVPPYTGGSMFQRYVSVGNSITAGFQSGGIDSSTQLQSYAALVASAMGTPYYYPGLNWPGCPPLFTNIFTGARVAGGTSMTCLFRSPNIPPFLTNVAVPGAEVIDGISNFP
;
A
#
# COMPACT_ATOMS: atom_id res chain seq x y z
N MET A 1 -20.43 17.67 54.79
CA MET A 1 -20.71 17.84 53.34
C MET A 1 -19.48 17.63 52.43
N THR A 2 -18.27 17.55 52.98
CA THR A 2 -16.98 17.40 52.26
C THR A 2 -16.71 15.97 51.76
N HIS A 3 -17.01 14.92 52.54
CA HIS A 3 -16.78 13.53 52.13
C HIS A 3 -17.64 13.08 50.94
N ARG A 4 -18.89 13.56 50.86
CA ARG A 4 -19.82 13.22 49.77
C ARG A 4 -19.34 13.79 48.42
N ARG A 5 -18.71 14.97 48.44
CA ARG A 5 -18.10 15.61 47.26
C ARG A 5 -16.81 14.92 46.83
N GLY A 6 -15.99 14.46 47.79
CA GLY A 6 -14.76 13.70 47.50
C GLY A 6 -15.04 12.33 46.87
N LEU A 7 -16.06 11.61 47.37
CA LEU A 7 -16.49 10.33 46.79
C LEU A 7 -17.07 10.46 45.38
N LEU A 8 -17.82 11.54 45.12
CA LEU A 8 -18.34 11.85 43.78
C LEU A 8 -17.21 12.17 42.79
N ALA A 9 -16.22 12.97 43.20
CA ALA A 9 -15.08 13.29 42.36
C ALA A 9 -14.24 12.04 42.04
N ALA A 10 -13.96 11.19 43.03
CA ALA A 10 -13.23 9.94 42.84
C ALA A 10 -13.99 8.95 41.93
N GLY A 11 -15.32 8.86 42.08
CA GLY A 11 -16.16 8.04 41.21
C GLY A 11 -16.16 8.51 39.77
N ILE A 12 -16.25 9.83 39.54
CA ILE A 12 -16.18 10.42 38.19
C ILE A 12 -14.81 10.16 37.54
N SER A 13 -13.71 10.37 38.28
CA SER A 13 -12.36 10.11 37.77
C SER A 13 -12.15 8.63 37.39
N LEU A 14 -12.69 7.70 38.18
CA LEU A 14 -12.59 6.26 37.89
C LEU A 14 -13.39 5.87 36.63
N VAL A 15 -14.57 6.45 36.44
CA VAL A 15 -15.41 6.21 35.24
C VAL A 15 -14.76 6.79 33.99
N LEU A 16 -14.18 7.99 34.05
CA LEU A 16 -13.45 8.57 32.90
C LEU A 16 -12.19 7.76 32.55
N ALA A 17 -11.45 7.27 33.56
CA ALA A 17 -10.29 6.42 33.33
C ALA A 17 -10.68 5.07 32.69
N ALA A 18 -11.79 4.47 33.13
CA ALA A 18 -12.30 3.22 32.55
C ALA A 18 -12.84 3.41 31.12
N ALA A 19 -13.52 4.52 30.83
CA ALA A 19 -14.00 4.83 29.48
C ALA A 19 -12.86 5.09 28.50
N GLY A 20 -11.77 5.74 28.94
CA GLY A 20 -10.59 5.99 28.10
C GLY A 20 -9.77 4.74 27.73
N CYS A 21 -9.97 3.61 28.43
CA CYS A 21 -9.25 2.37 28.17
C CYS A 21 -9.88 1.47 27.09
N HIS A 22 -10.99 1.87 26.45
CA HIS A 22 -11.70 1.02 25.48
C HIS A 22 -12.03 1.71 24.14
N GLU A 23 -11.23 2.69 23.74
CA GLU A 23 -11.45 3.45 22.49
C GLU A 23 -10.53 3.01 21.34
N ASP A 24 -10.17 1.72 21.29
CA ASP A 24 -9.38 1.17 20.19
C ASP A 24 -10.08 1.36 18.84
N ASP A 25 -11.42 1.41 18.83
CA ASP A 25 -12.22 1.60 17.61
C ASP A 25 -12.28 3.06 17.13
N LEU A 26 -12.03 4.06 17.99
CA LEU A 26 -11.99 5.47 17.57
C LEU A 26 -10.69 5.84 16.84
N ILE A 27 -9.62 5.06 17.03
CA ILE A 27 -8.30 5.31 16.43
C ILE A 27 -8.05 4.37 15.24
N ARG A 28 -8.95 3.43 14.96
CA ARG A 28 -8.81 2.49 13.86
C ARG A 28 -9.25 3.11 12.53
N PRO A 29 -8.38 3.13 11.50
CA PRO A 29 -8.82 3.50 10.16
C PRO A 29 -9.89 2.51 9.68
N PRO A 30 -10.91 2.98 8.93
CA PRO A 30 -11.97 2.12 8.40
C PRO A 30 -11.42 0.87 7.72
N VAL A 31 -12.07 -0.27 7.94
CA VAL A 31 -11.71 -1.51 7.24
C VAL A 31 -12.16 -1.38 5.78
N PRO A 32 -11.24 -1.53 4.80
CA PRO A 32 -11.62 -1.48 3.40
C PRO A 32 -12.53 -2.67 3.03
N PRO A 33 -13.36 -2.57 1.97
CA PRO A 33 -14.27 -3.65 1.58
C PRO A 33 -13.50 -4.92 1.22
N TYR A 34 -13.91 -6.09 1.71
CA TYR A 34 -13.24 -7.38 1.46
C TYR A 34 -14.26 -8.52 1.32
N THR A 35 -13.91 -9.59 0.59
CA THR A 35 -14.79 -10.77 0.42
C THR A 35 -14.17 -12.11 0.84
N GLY A 36 -12.85 -12.22 1.03
CA GLY A 36 -12.17 -13.50 1.33
C GLY A 36 -12.26 -14.00 2.78
N GLY A 37 -12.92 -13.27 3.69
CA GLY A 37 -13.00 -13.60 5.11
C GLY A 37 -12.15 -12.71 6.01
N SER A 38 -12.31 -12.84 7.33
CA SER A 38 -11.77 -11.90 8.33
C SER A 38 -10.25 -11.76 8.31
N MET A 39 -9.52 -12.80 7.90
CA MET A 39 -8.06 -12.76 7.78
C MET A 39 -7.56 -11.86 6.64
N PHE A 40 -8.42 -11.52 5.67
CA PHE A 40 -8.07 -10.69 4.51
C PHE A 40 -8.69 -9.29 4.56
N GLN A 41 -9.13 -8.87 5.75
CA GLN A 41 -9.56 -7.49 6.03
C GLN A 41 -8.52 -6.46 5.60
N ARG A 42 -7.24 -6.80 5.72
CA ARG A 42 -6.12 -5.97 5.28
C ARG A 42 -5.04 -6.86 4.69
N TYR A 43 -4.52 -6.44 3.55
CA TYR A 43 -3.40 -7.09 2.89
C TYR A 43 -2.32 -6.07 2.59
N VAL A 44 -1.09 -6.39 2.99
CA VAL A 44 0.10 -5.63 2.65
C VAL A 44 1.14 -6.61 2.13
N SER A 45 1.64 -6.33 0.94
CA SER A 45 2.72 -7.06 0.31
C SER A 45 4.01 -6.26 0.43
N VAL A 46 5.01 -6.93 1.00
CA VAL A 46 6.36 -6.41 1.22
C VAL A 46 7.31 -7.36 0.51
N GLY A 47 8.31 -6.82 -0.16
CA GLY A 47 9.28 -7.64 -0.87
C GLY A 47 10.18 -6.80 -1.76
N ASN A 48 10.49 -7.35 -2.92
CA ASN A 48 11.46 -6.80 -3.85
C ASN A 48 10.84 -6.61 -5.25
N SER A 49 11.69 -6.54 -6.26
CA SER A 49 11.29 -6.37 -7.67
C SER A 49 10.23 -7.37 -8.14
N ILE A 50 10.21 -8.62 -7.65
CA ILE A 50 9.20 -9.61 -8.03
C ILE A 50 7.83 -9.22 -7.46
N THR A 51 7.80 -8.85 -6.18
CA THR A 51 6.59 -8.36 -5.50
C THR A 51 6.09 -7.06 -6.13
N ALA A 52 7.00 -6.20 -6.61
CA ALA A 52 6.66 -4.99 -7.36
C ALA A 52 6.02 -5.28 -8.72
N GLY A 53 6.29 -6.44 -9.33
CA GLY A 53 5.86 -6.76 -10.70
C GLY A 53 6.87 -6.38 -11.77
N PHE A 54 8.17 -6.35 -11.43
CA PHE A 54 9.24 -6.22 -12.42
C PHE A 54 9.34 -7.50 -13.25
N GLN A 55 9.24 -7.36 -14.57
CA GLN A 55 9.21 -8.49 -15.51
C GLN A 55 9.93 -8.10 -16.80
N SER A 56 10.58 -9.07 -17.45
CA SER A 56 11.25 -8.85 -18.74
C SER A 56 12.19 -7.63 -18.75
N GLY A 57 12.97 -7.44 -17.68
CA GLY A 57 13.94 -6.34 -17.59
C GLY A 57 13.33 -4.94 -17.47
N GLY A 58 12.03 -4.83 -17.14
CA GLY A 58 11.32 -3.56 -16.96
C GLY A 58 10.11 -3.69 -16.03
N ILE A 59 9.36 -2.60 -15.89
CA ILE A 59 8.15 -2.55 -15.06
C ILE A 59 7.20 -1.47 -15.56
N ASP A 60 5.92 -1.80 -15.67
CA ASP A 60 4.83 -0.86 -15.94
C ASP A 60 3.56 -1.27 -15.16
N SER A 61 2.49 -0.48 -15.28
CA SER A 61 1.22 -0.81 -14.60
C SER A 61 0.67 -2.20 -14.96
N SER A 62 0.87 -2.67 -16.20
CA SER A 62 0.40 -3.98 -16.62
C SER A 62 1.14 -5.12 -15.92
N THR A 63 2.46 -5.00 -15.74
CA THR A 63 3.26 -6.01 -15.04
C THR A 63 3.10 -5.93 -13.52
N GLN A 64 2.82 -4.75 -12.98
CA GLN A 64 2.46 -4.56 -11.56
C GLN A 64 1.15 -5.28 -11.22
N LEU A 65 0.15 -5.24 -12.09
CA LEU A 65 -1.11 -5.99 -11.96
C LEU A 65 -0.96 -7.50 -12.16
N GLN A 66 0.09 -7.94 -12.84
CA GLN A 66 0.42 -9.35 -13.03
C GLN A 66 1.34 -9.91 -11.93
N SER A 67 1.80 -9.08 -10.99
CA SER A 67 2.61 -9.54 -9.85
C SER A 67 1.83 -10.54 -9.00
N TYR A 68 2.53 -11.49 -8.37
CA TYR A 68 1.88 -12.43 -7.44
C TYR A 68 1.14 -11.68 -6.33
N ALA A 69 1.64 -10.50 -5.93
CA ALA A 69 1.02 -9.68 -4.91
C ALA A 69 -0.38 -9.22 -5.32
N ALA A 70 -0.54 -8.74 -6.55
CA ALA A 70 -1.82 -8.35 -7.12
C ALA A 70 -2.76 -9.55 -7.30
N LEU A 71 -2.24 -10.68 -7.78
CA LEU A 71 -3.01 -11.90 -8.00
C LEU A 71 -3.55 -12.48 -6.68
N VAL A 72 -2.73 -12.47 -5.63
CA VAL A 72 -3.14 -12.89 -4.28
C VAL A 72 -4.20 -11.95 -3.72
N ALA A 73 -4.04 -10.63 -3.86
CA ALA A 73 -5.06 -9.65 -3.45
C ALA A 73 -6.42 -9.90 -4.13
N SER A 74 -6.38 -10.16 -5.45
CA SER A 74 -7.57 -10.51 -6.22
C SER A 74 -8.22 -11.82 -5.74
N ALA A 75 -7.43 -12.87 -5.50
CA ALA A 75 -7.93 -14.15 -4.99
C ALA A 75 -8.54 -14.05 -3.59
N MET A 76 -7.98 -13.17 -2.74
CA MET A 76 -8.50 -12.89 -1.39
C MET A 76 -9.68 -11.90 -1.40
N GLY A 77 -10.02 -11.33 -2.57
CA GLY A 77 -11.08 -10.34 -2.69
C GLY A 77 -10.86 -9.12 -1.81
N THR A 78 -9.61 -8.66 -1.70
CA THR A 78 -9.23 -7.47 -0.94
C THR A 78 -8.73 -6.37 -1.89
N PRO A 79 -8.89 -5.08 -1.57
CA PRO A 79 -8.46 -4.01 -2.47
C PRO A 79 -6.95 -4.04 -2.64
N TYR A 80 -6.51 -3.78 -3.87
CA TYR A 80 -5.10 -3.72 -4.21
C TYR A 80 -4.74 -2.35 -4.74
N TYR A 81 -4.07 -1.60 -3.89
CA TYR A 81 -3.53 -0.28 -4.20
C TYR A 81 -2.01 -0.34 -4.31
N TYR A 82 -1.49 0.21 -5.41
CA TYR A 82 -0.07 0.20 -5.76
C TYR A 82 0.29 1.50 -6.49
N PRO A 83 1.55 1.95 -6.43
CA PRO A 83 2.00 3.11 -7.19
C PRO A 83 2.23 2.70 -8.65
N GLY A 84 1.16 2.77 -9.46
CA GLY A 84 1.19 2.37 -10.86
C GLY A 84 2.15 3.22 -11.70
N LEU A 85 2.98 2.59 -12.53
CA LEU A 85 3.86 3.29 -13.47
C LEU A 85 3.16 3.59 -14.80
N ASN A 86 3.41 4.78 -15.35
CA ASN A 86 2.91 5.14 -16.67
C ASN A 86 3.56 4.26 -17.74
N TRP A 87 2.78 3.89 -18.75
CA TRP A 87 3.32 3.22 -19.93
C TRP A 87 4.32 4.16 -20.67
N PRO A 88 5.43 3.65 -21.21
CA PRO A 88 5.85 2.25 -21.35
C PRO A 88 6.61 1.68 -20.14
N GLY A 89 6.67 2.38 -19.01
CA GLY A 89 7.28 1.89 -17.77
C GLY A 89 8.56 2.61 -17.36
N CYS A 90 9.28 2.00 -16.42
CA CYS A 90 10.53 2.53 -15.87
C CYS A 90 11.46 1.41 -15.33
N PRO A 91 12.36 0.84 -16.14
CA PRO A 91 12.45 1.01 -17.59
C PRO A 91 11.37 0.20 -18.32
N PRO A 92 11.12 0.47 -19.61
CA PRO A 92 10.20 -0.32 -20.43
C PRO A 92 10.64 -1.77 -20.58
N LEU A 93 9.67 -2.69 -20.65
CA LEU A 93 9.94 -4.11 -20.80
C LEU A 93 10.71 -4.42 -22.10
N PHE A 94 11.53 -5.47 -22.08
CA PHE A 94 12.07 -6.05 -23.30
C PHE A 94 10.96 -6.68 -24.14
N THR A 95 10.95 -6.37 -25.43
CA THR A 95 10.22 -7.14 -26.46
C THR A 95 11.10 -8.24 -27.05
N ASN A 96 12.42 -8.06 -27.01
CA ASN A 96 13.40 -9.08 -27.37
C ASN A 96 14.68 -8.90 -26.55
N ILE A 97 15.02 -9.90 -25.74
CA ILE A 97 16.18 -9.85 -24.85
C ILE A 97 17.53 -9.98 -25.59
N PHE A 98 17.55 -10.59 -26.77
CA PHE A 98 18.78 -10.81 -27.54
C PHE A 98 19.21 -9.58 -28.33
N THR A 99 18.23 -8.81 -28.84
CA THR A 99 18.51 -7.53 -29.53
C THR A 99 18.51 -6.33 -28.59
N GLY A 100 18.07 -6.52 -27.34
CA GLY A 100 17.87 -5.44 -26.37
C GLY A 100 16.69 -4.52 -26.70
N ALA A 101 15.85 -4.89 -27.66
CA ALA A 101 14.68 -4.10 -28.04
C ALA A 101 13.66 -4.05 -26.90
N ARG A 102 13.11 -2.87 -26.64
CA ARG A 102 12.11 -2.62 -25.59
C ARG A 102 10.81 -2.09 -26.16
N VAL A 103 9.75 -2.21 -25.36
CA VAL A 103 8.43 -1.67 -25.65
C VAL A 103 8.55 -0.19 -26.01
N ALA A 104 7.77 0.24 -27.01
CA ALA A 104 7.75 1.61 -27.53
C ALA A 104 9.10 2.13 -28.08
N GLY A 105 10.08 1.25 -28.32
CA GLY A 105 11.43 1.68 -28.71
C GLY A 105 12.22 2.36 -27.58
N GLY A 106 11.83 2.13 -26.32
CA GLY A 106 12.53 2.68 -25.16
C GLY A 106 13.95 2.12 -24.98
N THR A 107 14.70 2.72 -24.06
CA THR A 107 16.04 2.28 -23.65
C THR A 107 16.05 1.85 -22.19
N SER A 108 17.20 1.39 -21.68
CA SER A 108 17.37 1.11 -20.24
C SER A 108 17.23 2.36 -19.36
N MET A 109 17.32 3.57 -19.93
CA MET A 109 17.18 4.83 -19.21
C MET A 109 15.80 5.48 -19.37
N THR A 110 14.95 4.96 -20.26
CA THR A 110 13.59 5.50 -20.42
C THR A 110 12.80 5.28 -19.13
N CYS A 111 12.18 6.32 -18.59
CA CYS A 111 11.34 6.23 -17.39
C CYS A 111 10.20 7.24 -17.50
N LEU A 112 8.95 6.77 -17.47
CA LEU A 112 7.76 7.65 -17.51
C LEU A 112 7.14 7.88 -16.12
N PHE A 113 7.88 7.48 -15.09
CA PHE A 113 7.53 7.64 -13.67
C PHE A 113 6.14 7.09 -13.31
N ARG A 114 5.70 7.38 -12.09
CA ARG A 114 4.41 6.94 -11.54
C ARG A 114 3.27 7.74 -12.16
N SER A 115 2.12 7.09 -12.31
CA SER A 115 0.86 7.77 -12.59
C SER A 115 0.56 8.76 -11.46
N PRO A 116 0.02 9.96 -11.76
CA PRO A 116 -0.32 10.94 -10.74
C PRO A 116 -1.54 10.54 -9.90
N ASN A 117 -2.20 9.41 -10.21
CA ASN A 117 -3.31 8.91 -9.42
C ASN A 117 -2.79 8.37 -8.07
N ILE A 118 -3.11 9.09 -6.99
CA ILE A 118 -2.68 8.74 -5.64
C ILE A 118 -3.76 7.86 -5.00
N PRO A 119 -3.47 6.58 -4.68
CA PRO A 119 -4.42 5.73 -3.98
C PRO A 119 -4.59 6.17 -2.52
N PRO A 120 -5.72 5.81 -1.87
CA PRO A 120 -5.99 6.21 -0.48
C PRO A 120 -4.98 5.64 0.53
N PHE A 121 -4.43 4.46 0.23
CA PHE A 121 -3.34 3.82 0.97
C PHE A 121 -2.59 2.86 0.02
N LEU A 122 -1.41 2.39 0.42
CA LEU A 122 -0.65 1.41 -0.35
C LEU A 122 -0.76 0.01 0.26
N THR A 123 -1.04 -0.97 -0.59
CA THR A 123 -1.05 -2.40 -0.23
C THR A 123 0.15 -3.14 -0.81
N ASN A 124 0.85 -2.56 -1.78
CA ASN A 124 2.14 -3.04 -2.23
C ASN A 124 3.19 -1.97 -2.02
N VAL A 125 4.14 -2.27 -1.13
CA VAL A 125 5.25 -1.39 -0.76
C VAL A 125 6.59 -1.91 -1.30
N ALA A 126 6.57 -2.85 -2.24
CA ALA A 126 7.78 -3.41 -2.83
C ALA A 126 8.28 -2.67 -4.08
N VAL A 127 7.50 -1.71 -4.61
CA VAL A 127 7.87 -0.97 -5.82
C VAL A 127 9.14 -0.14 -5.55
N PRO A 128 10.22 -0.29 -6.33
CA PRO A 128 11.44 0.50 -6.17
C PRO A 128 11.14 2.02 -6.11
N GLY A 129 11.84 2.75 -5.22
CA GLY A 129 11.22 3.90 -4.52
C GLY A 129 10.47 3.31 -3.33
N ALA A 130 9.28 3.73 -2.91
CA ALA A 130 8.39 3.11 -1.89
C ALA A 130 9.02 2.54 -0.58
N GLU A 131 10.27 2.87 -0.26
CA GLU A 131 10.89 2.64 1.05
C GLU A 131 10.23 3.57 2.08
N VAL A 132 10.37 3.30 3.38
CA VAL A 132 9.78 4.14 4.45
C VAL A 132 10.23 5.61 4.38
N ILE A 133 11.40 5.88 3.76
CA ILE A 133 11.89 7.24 3.44
C ILE A 133 11.09 7.93 2.31
N ASP A 134 10.50 7.17 1.37
CA ASP A 134 9.81 7.68 0.17
C ASP A 134 8.35 8.09 0.42
N GLY A 135 7.85 7.91 1.65
CA GLY A 135 6.54 8.44 2.07
C GLY A 135 6.47 9.97 2.06
N ILE A 136 7.61 10.65 1.94
CA ILE A 136 7.73 12.13 1.96
C ILE A 136 8.63 12.71 0.85
N SER A 137 9.25 11.90 -0.01
CA SER A 137 10.18 12.40 -1.03
C SER A 137 10.12 11.64 -2.36
N ASN A 138 9.01 11.77 -3.08
CA ASN A 138 8.92 11.33 -4.47
C ASN A 138 9.41 12.46 -5.39
N PHE A 139 10.71 12.58 -5.59
CA PHE A 139 11.27 13.55 -6.55
C PHE A 139 11.05 13.10 -8.01
N PRO A 140 10.96 14.05 -8.97
CA PRO A 140 11.24 13.80 -10.38
C PRO A 140 12.71 13.45 -10.64
#